data_AF-A0A8K0Y2H8-F1
#
_entry.id   AF-A0A8K0Y2H8-F1
#
_cell.length_a   1.000
_cell.length_b   1.000
_cell.length_c   1.000
_cell.angle_alpha   90.00
_cell.angle_beta   90.00
_cell.angle_gamma   90.00
#
_symmetry.space_group_name_H-M   'P 1'
#
loop_
_entity.id
_entity.type
_entity.pdbx_description
1 polymer ?
#
loop_
_entity_poly.entity_id
_entity_poly.type
_entity_poly.pdbx_seq_one_letter_code
_entity_poly.pdbx_strand_id
1 'polypeptide(L)'
;MAFVSTASNLVQGDTNGNRDVFVHDRVTGETTRVSVASDGTEGNFFSANSSISGDGRYVAFQSNSINLVSGDTNGSDDIFVHDRVTGQTTRVSVASDGTQGNNASTLPNISANGRYVTFVSAAATLVPGDTNNVSDIFVHDRVTGQTERVSVATNGTQADNFSTSPSISDDGRFVAFTSNATTLVPGDTNNVLDVFVHDRQTGGTMRVSVDDAGQQAAFISALPRISADGKFVTFSSGAPLVSDDTNLRDDVYVIANPLFDSGQDITGTSGPDRLEGGAGNDTIRGEGGNDTLLGGDGEDFIGGGAGADQINGGIGNDTLYGGLGNDTVDGGAGNDQIFGGGGRNQLFGGDGADFIQASAGGDFIGGGAGNDTIRGGDAADTIYGGLGDDNIGGGAGNDLIFGASGANILWGGLGNDTVQGGSGNDTIHGGGNGTNQLFGND
;
A
#
# COMPACT_ATOMS: atom_id res chain seq x y z
N MET A 1 17.81 7.89 -20.22
CA MET A 1 17.73 6.42 -20.44
C MET A 1 19.07 5.82 -20.07
N ALA A 2 19.08 4.77 -19.25
CA ALA A 2 20.29 3.98 -19.00
C ALA A 2 20.43 2.85 -20.03
N PHE A 3 21.65 2.56 -20.47
CA PHE A 3 21.94 1.51 -21.46
C PHE A 3 23.37 0.98 -21.32
N VAL A 4 23.63 -0.19 -21.89
CA VAL A 4 24.94 -0.84 -21.88
C VAL A 4 25.56 -0.79 -23.28
N SER A 5 26.87 -0.54 -23.37
CA SER A 5 27.59 -0.50 -24.65
C SER A 5 29.06 -0.92 -24.50
N THR A 6 29.65 -1.49 -25.56
CA THR A 6 31.11 -1.71 -25.70
C THR A 6 31.79 -0.63 -26.54
N ALA A 7 31.06 0.42 -26.92
CA ALA A 7 31.58 1.41 -27.84
C ALA A 7 32.53 2.39 -27.14
N SER A 8 33.79 2.43 -27.57
CA SER A 8 34.85 3.25 -26.98
C SER A 8 34.81 4.75 -27.33
N ASN A 9 33.72 5.21 -27.96
CA ASN A 9 33.60 6.58 -28.47
C ASN A 9 32.30 7.28 -28.03
N LEU A 10 31.56 6.72 -27.07
CA LEU A 10 30.36 7.36 -26.53
C LEU A 10 30.69 8.51 -25.58
N VAL A 11 31.82 8.42 -24.87
CA VAL A 11 32.36 9.46 -23.99
C VAL A 11 33.88 9.50 -24.13
N GLN A 12 34.48 10.65 -23.86
CA GLN A 12 35.94 10.76 -23.82
C GLN A 12 36.49 9.96 -22.63
N GLY A 13 37.58 9.22 -22.83
CA GLY A 13 38.22 8.44 -21.76
C GLY A 13 37.68 7.01 -21.60
N ASP A 14 36.90 6.50 -22.56
CA ASP A 14 36.62 5.06 -22.68
C ASP A 14 37.84 4.29 -23.16
N THR A 15 38.53 3.61 -22.25
CA THR A 15 39.78 2.92 -22.58
C THR A 15 39.84 1.46 -22.16
N ASN A 16 38.86 0.99 -21.37
CA ASN A 16 38.87 -0.37 -20.83
C ASN A 16 38.52 -1.46 -21.86
N GLY A 17 37.87 -1.11 -22.99
CA GLY A 17 37.42 -2.07 -24.01
C GLY A 17 36.33 -3.04 -23.55
N ASN A 18 35.69 -2.76 -22.42
CA ASN A 18 34.66 -3.58 -21.79
C ASN A 18 33.26 -3.04 -22.10
N ARG A 19 32.23 -3.78 -21.66
CA ARG A 19 30.88 -3.23 -21.59
C ARG A 19 30.80 -2.26 -20.41
N ASP A 20 30.28 -1.08 -20.66
CA ASP A 20 30.02 -0.05 -19.66
C ASP A 20 28.55 0.34 -19.63
N VAL A 21 28.13 0.96 -18.53
CA VAL A 21 26.78 1.49 -18.37
C VAL A 21 26.83 2.99 -18.58
N PHE A 22 25.92 3.48 -19.41
CA PHE A 22 25.80 4.87 -19.80
C PHE A 22 24.39 5.38 -19.54
N VAL A 23 24.28 6.69 -19.37
CA VAL A 23 23.00 7.41 -19.42
C VAL A 23 23.03 8.37 -20.59
N HIS A 24 22.01 8.28 -21.45
CA HIS A 24 21.72 9.30 -22.44
C HIS A 24 20.55 10.16 -21.94
N ASP A 25 20.80 11.44 -21.76
CA ASP A 25 19.80 12.44 -21.48
C ASP A 25 19.13 12.85 -22.79
N ARG A 26 17.83 12.54 -22.92
CA ARG A 26 17.08 12.81 -24.15
C ARG A 26 16.66 14.27 -24.31
N VAL A 27 16.81 15.08 -23.25
CA VAL A 27 16.50 16.52 -23.26
C VAL A 27 17.74 17.30 -23.67
N THR A 28 18.89 17.00 -23.05
CA THR A 28 20.14 17.72 -23.35
C THR A 28 20.92 17.11 -24.52
N GLY A 29 20.68 15.83 -24.84
CA GLY A 29 21.45 15.05 -25.80
C GLY A 29 22.80 14.56 -25.27
N GLU A 30 23.09 14.78 -23.99
CA GLU A 30 24.36 14.40 -23.36
C GLU A 30 24.40 12.89 -23.03
N THR A 31 25.56 12.28 -23.21
CA THR A 31 25.83 10.90 -22.81
C THR A 31 26.93 10.88 -21.75
N THR A 32 26.67 10.22 -20.63
CA THR A 32 27.62 10.09 -19.50
C THR A 32 27.81 8.63 -19.12
N ARG A 33 29.04 8.19 -18.83
CA ARG A 33 29.29 6.87 -18.22
C ARG A 33 28.92 6.92 -16.73
N VAL A 34 28.28 5.86 -16.24
CA VAL A 34 27.91 5.71 -14.82
C VAL A 34 28.58 4.50 -14.14
N SER A 35 29.16 3.57 -14.91
CA SER A 35 30.07 2.54 -14.39
C SER A 35 31.45 3.13 -14.03
N VAL A 36 31.45 4.07 -13.10
CA VAL A 36 32.62 4.80 -12.60
C VAL A 36 32.69 4.74 -11.08
N ALA A 37 33.90 4.81 -10.52
CA ALA A 37 34.10 5.02 -9.09
C ALA A 37 33.72 6.45 -8.69
N SER A 38 33.66 6.73 -7.38
CA SER A 38 33.27 8.05 -6.86
C SER A 38 34.22 9.20 -7.23
N ASP A 39 35.45 8.88 -7.65
CA ASP A 39 36.42 9.86 -8.17
C ASP A 39 36.35 10.03 -9.70
N GLY A 40 35.40 9.35 -10.36
CA GLY A 40 35.19 9.35 -11.80
C GLY A 40 36.06 8.36 -12.58
N THR A 41 36.91 7.55 -11.92
CA THR A 41 37.69 6.52 -12.63
C THR A 41 36.78 5.43 -13.22
N GLU A 42 37.08 4.98 -14.43
CA GLU A 42 36.28 3.94 -15.10
C GLU A 42 36.43 2.57 -14.42
N GLY A 43 35.35 1.79 -14.42
CA GLY A 43 35.39 0.39 -14.02
C GLY A 43 36.38 -0.40 -14.87
N ASN A 44 37.16 -1.27 -14.22
CA ASN A 44 38.22 -2.04 -14.88
C ASN A 44 37.73 -3.35 -15.53
N PHE A 45 36.50 -3.77 -15.26
CA PHE A 45 35.86 -4.94 -15.86
C PHE A 45 34.47 -4.60 -16.40
N PHE A 46 33.70 -5.61 -16.82
CA PHE A 46 32.45 -5.36 -17.51
C PHE A 46 31.34 -4.92 -16.53
N SER A 47 30.43 -4.13 -17.06
CA SER A 47 29.18 -3.76 -16.42
C SER A 47 28.01 -4.16 -17.33
N ALA A 48 26.91 -4.55 -16.73
CA ALA A 48 25.70 -5.00 -17.42
C ALA A 48 24.47 -4.55 -16.63
N ASN A 49 23.27 -4.85 -17.17
CA ASN A 49 21.97 -4.70 -16.50
C ASN A 49 21.80 -3.41 -15.68
N SER A 50 21.09 -2.42 -16.22
CA SER A 50 20.91 -1.13 -15.55
C SER A 50 19.44 -0.80 -15.31
N SER A 51 19.16 -0.12 -14.21
CA SER A 51 17.88 0.51 -13.92
C SER A 51 18.09 1.94 -13.43
N ILE A 52 17.16 2.84 -13.74
CA ILE A 52 17.29 4.29 -13.47
C ILE A 52 16.04 4.80 -12.74
N SER A 53 16.25 5.63 -11.71
CA SER A 53 15.15 6.27 -10.97
C SER A 53 14.31 7.17 -11.86
N GLY A 54 13.08 7.47 -11.44
CA GLY A 54 12.10 8.27 -12.20
C GLY A 54 12.57 9.69 -12.48
N ASP A 55 13.31 10.28 -11.54
CA ASP A 55 13.97 11.60 -11.71
C ASP A 55 15.30 11.53 -12.51
N GLY A 56 15.76 10.33 -12.86
CA GLY A 56 17.01 10.11 -13.58
C GLY A 56 18.28 10.29 -12.75
N ARG A 57 18.18 10.54 -11.43
CA ARG A 57 19.33 10.81 -10.56
C ARG A 57 20.16 9.57 -10.24
N TYR A 58 19.51 8.47 -9.88
CA TYR A 58 20.17 7.27 -9.43
C TYR A 58 20.16 6.21 -10.52
N VAL A 59 21.30 5.59 -10.77
CA VAL A 59 21.42 4.45 -11.69
C VAL A 59 21.93 3.25 -10.94
N ALA A 60 21.10 2.23 -10.80
CA ALA A 60 21.51 0.92 -10.32
C ALA A 60 22.07 0.10 -11.48
N PHE A 61 23.20 -0.58 -11.27
CA PHE A 61 23.81 -1.40 -12.31
C PHE A 61 24.61 -2.58 -11.74
N GLN A 62 24.76 -3.62 -12.54
CA GLN A 62 25.60 -4.77 -12.24
C GLN A 62 27.03 -4.54 -12.75
N SER A 63 28.04 -4.90 -11.98
CA SER A 63 29.43 -4.92 -12.45
C SER A 63 30.28 -5.94 -11.70
N ASN A 64 31.29 -6.49 -12.37
CA ASN A 64 32.37 -7.26 -11.74
C ASN A 64 33.68 -6.45 -11.59
N SER A 65 33.59 -5.11 -11.72
CA SER A 65 34.72 -4.20 -11.55
C SER A 65 35.12 -4.07 -10.09
N ILE A 66 36.38 -4.38 -9.78
CA ILE A 66 36.90 -4.38 -8.41
C ILE A 66 37.32 -2.98 -7.91
N ASN A 67 37.23 -1.96 -8.75
CA ASN A 67 37.69 -0.61 -8.46
C ASN A 67 36.56 0.43 -8.35
N LEU A 68 35.29 0.04 -8.47
CA LEU A 68 34.16 0.98 -8.33
C LEU A 68 33.99 1.48 -6.90
N VAL A 69 34.27 0.61 -5.92
CA VAL A 69 34.28 0.92 -4.49
C VAL A 69 35.46 0.21 -3.82
N SER A 70 35.98 0.79 -2.73
CA SER A 70 36.99 0.10 -1.92
C SER A 70 36.41 -1.14 -1.25
N GLY A 71 37.22 -2.19 -1.13
CA GLY A 71 36.81 -3.42 -0.43
C GLY A 71 35.98 -4.38 -1.28
N ASP A 72 35.94 -4.19 -2.61
CA ASP A 72 35.52 -5.26 -3.51
C ASP A 72 36.52 -6.42 -3.51
N THR A 73 36.12 -7.56 -2.96
CA THR A 73 37.04 -8.68 -2.75
C THR A 73 36.49 -10.03 -3.18
N ASN A 74 35.21 -10.14 -3.54
CA ASN A 74 34.59 -11.42 -3.90
C ASN A 74 34.85 -11.84 -5.36
N GLY A 75 35.34 -10.92 -6.22
CA GLY A 75 35.61 -11.18 -7.63
C GLY A 75 34.38 -11.61 -8.44
N SER A 76 33.18 -11.31 -7.94
CA SER A 76 31.89 -11.67 -8.52
C SER A 76 31.16 -10.42 -9.01
N ASP A 77 30.07 -10.62 -9.76
CA ASP A 77 29.17 -9.51 -10.08
C ASP A 77 28.52 -8.96 -8.79
N ASP A 78 28.50 -7.65 -8.66
CA ASP A 78 27.85 -6.93 -7.57
C ASP A 78 26.90 -5.86 -8.12
N ILE A 79 25.98 -5.40 -7.27
CA ILE A 79 25.07 -4.31 -7.60
C ILE A 79 25.59 -3.01 -6.99
N PHE A 80 25.69 -2.00 -7.85
CA PHE A 80 26.11 -0.66 -7.51
C PHE A 80 25.01 0.34 -7.83
N VAL A 81 25.01 1.47 -7.12
CA VAL A 81 24.22 2.64 -7.46
C VAL A 81 25.15 3.82 -7.64
N HIS A 82 25.04 4.51 -8.78
CA HIS A 82 25.69 5.78 -9.03
C HIS A 82 24.68 6.93 -8.87
N ASP A 83 24.96 7.86 -7.97
CA ASP A 83 24.23 9.12 -7.84
C ASP A 83 24.84 10.16 -8.78
N ARG A 84 24.12 10.46 -9.86
CA ARG A 84 24.59 11.38 -10.92
C ARG A 84 24.69 12.83 -10.47
N VAL A 85 24.10 13.20 -9.32
CA VAL A 85 24.18 14.56 -8.78
C VAL A 85 25.41 14.73 -7.90
N THR A 86 25.70 13.74 -7.04
CA THR A 86 26.85 13.80 -6.12
C THR A 86 28.13 13.19 -6.69
N GLY A 87 28.01 12.37 -7.73
CA GLY A 87 29.09 11.56 -8.30
C GLY A 87 29.41 10.30 -7.48
N GLN A 88 28.68 10.03 -6.39
CA GLN A 88 28.98 8.91 -5.50
C GLN A 88 28.54 7.57 -6.10
N THR A 89 29.43 6.58 -6.04
CA THR A 89 29.12 5.18 -6.36
C THR A 89 29.18 4.33 -5.09
N THR A 90 28.12 3.58 -4.81
CA THR A 90 27.98 2.72 -3.62
C THR A 90 27.55 1.30 -4.01
N ARG A 91 28.12 0.27 -3.38
CA ARG A 91 27.60 -1.11 -3.49
C ARG A 91 26.33 -1.25 -2.64
N VAL A 92 25.31 -1.89 -3.21
CA VAL A 92 24.02 -2.17 -2.54
C VAL A 92 23.73 -3.67 -2.40
N SER A 93 24.50 -4.55 -3.06
CA SER A 93 24.55 -5.99 -2.78
C SER A 93 25.32 -6.30 -1.48
N VAL A 94 24.84 -5.74 -0.37
CA VAL A 94 25.44 -5.88 0.97
C VAL A 94 24.39 -6.36 1.97
N ALA A 95 24.82 -7.02 3.06
CA ALA A 95 23.95 -7.29 4.20
C ALA A 95 23.64 -6.00 4.98
N SER A 96 22.67 -6.05 5.91
CA SER A 96 22.26 -4.88 6.70
C SER A 96 23.38 -4.27 7.57
N ASP A 97 24.45 -5.01 7.84
CA ASP A 97 25.65 -4.52 8.54
C ASP A 97 26.71 -3.92 7.58
N GLY A 98 26.41 -3.87 6.28
CA GLY A 98 27.28 -3.37 5.22
C GLY A 98 28.28 -4.38 4.67
N THR A 99 28.26 -5.63 5.14
CA THR A 99 29.17 -6.68 4.62
C THR A 99 28.82 -7.07 3.18
N GLN A 100 29.84 -7.28 2.34
CA GLN A 100 29.67 -7.70 0.93
C GLN A 100 29.09 -9.12 0.86
N GLY A 101 28.16 -9.35 -0.07
CA GLY A 101 27.68 -10.69 -0.41
C GLY A 101 28.83 -11.61 -0.88
N ASN A 102 28.80 -12.87 -0.47
CA ASN A 102 29.84 -13.85 -0.80
C ASN A 102 29.70 -14.51 -2.19
N ASN A 103 28.74 -14.07 -3.02
CA ASN A 103 28.46 -14.63 -4.34
C ASN A 103 27.87 -13.55 -5.27
N ALA A 104 27.68 -13.89 -6.55
CA ALA A 104 27.20 -12.97 -7.56
C ALA A 104 25.79 -12.42 -7.29
N SER A 105 25.62 -11.13 -7.55
CA SER A 105 24.36 -10.40 -7.55
C SER A 105 24.12 -9.76 -8.92
N THR A 106 22.92 -9.88 -9.47
CA THR A 106 22.58 -9.51 -10.85
C THR A 106 21.19 -8.88 -10.97
N LEU A 107 20.85 -8.38 -12.17
CA LEU A 107 19.51 -7.89 -12.53
C LEU A 107 18.92 -6.85 -11.54
N PRO A 108 19.57 -5.69 -11.35
CA PRO A 108 19.06 -4.69 -10.45
C PRO A 108 17.83 -3.96 -11.03
N ASN A 109 16.90 -3.62 -10.15
CA ASN A 109 15.79 -2.72 -10.44
C ASN A 109 15.64 -1.71 -9.29
N ILE A 110 15.60 -0.40 -9.62
CA ILE A 110 15.52 0.69 -8.64
C ILE A 110 14.13 1.34 -8.69
N SER A 111 13.56 1.66 -7.52
CA SER A 111 12.30 2.39 -7.39
C SER A 111 12.37 3.78 -8.02
N ALA A 112 11.22 4.37 -8.38
CA ALA A 112 11.21 5.65 -9.09
C ALA A 112 11.74 6.82 -8.24
N ASN A 113 11.57 6.78 -6.92
CA ASN A 113 12.13 7.69 -5.92
C ASN A 113 13.61 7.43 -5.63
N GLY A 114 14.17 6.34 -6.17
CA GLY A 114 15.57 5.97 -6.04
C GLY A 114 15.97 5.36 -4.70
N ARG A 115 15.05 5.14 -3.76
CA ARG A 115 15.35 4.64 -2.42
C ARG A 115 15.62 3.13 -2.39
N TYR A 116 14.78 2.34 -3.05
CA TYR A 116 14.80 0.89 -2.93
C TYR A 116 15.44 0.27 -4.17
N VAL A 117 16.33 -0.70 -3.95
CA VAL A 117 16.95 -1.47 -5.03
C VAL A 117 16.65 -2.94 -4.82
N THR A 118 15.87 -3.52 -5.74
CA THR A 118 15.76 -4.97 -5.85
C THR A 118 16.89 -5.55 -6.70
N PHE A 119 17.31 -6.77 -6.38
CA PHE A 119 18.28 -7.51 -7.17
C PHE A 119 18.18 -9.02 -6.93
N VAL A 120 18.78 -9.79 -7.83
CA VAL A 120 18.90 -11.25 -7.73
C VAL A 120 20.25 -11.57 -7.10
N SER A 121 20.33 -12.49 -6.14
CA SER A 121 21.62 -12.93 -5.58
C SER A 121 21.62 -14.39 -5.16
N ALA A 122 22.76 -15.07 -5.33
CA ALA A 122 23.01 -16.40 -4.79
C ALA A 122 23.89 -16.36 -3.53
N ALA A 123 24.00 -15.20 -2.89
CA ALA A 123 24.88 -14.97 -1.75
C ALA A 123 24.18 -15.30 -0.43
N ALA A 124 24.60 -16.40 0.20
CA ALA A 124 24.07 -16.88 1.49
C ALA A 124 24.33 -15.93 2.69
N THR A 125 25.11 -14.86 2.49
CA THR A 125 25.51 -13.94 3.56
C THR A 125 24.76 -12.62 3.57
N LEU A 126 23.85 -12.37 2.62
CA LEU A 126 23.10 -11.11 2.59
C LEU A 126 22.05 -11.00 3.71
N VAL A 127 21.45 -12.13 4.08
CA VAL A 127 20.47 -12.21 5.18
C VAL A 127 20.70 -13.48 5.99
N PRO A 128 20.39 -13.49 7.30
CA PRO A 128 20.38 -14.72 8.08
C PRO A 128 19.37 -15.73 7.53
N GLY A 129 19.74 -17.01 7.50
CA GLY A 129 18.84 -18.10 7.12
C GLY A 129 18.72 -18.37 5.62
N ASP A 130 19.51 -17.70 4.78
CA ASP A 130 19.70 -18.13 3.40
C ASP A 130 20.56 -19.40 3.35
N THR A 131 19.93 -20.50 2.94
CA THR A 131 20.49 -21.86 3.05
C THR A 131 20.29 -22.72 1.81
N ASN A 132 19.57 -22.21 0.80
CA ASN A 132 19.18 -22.98 -0.38
C ASN A 132 20.27 -22.97 -1.48
N ASN A 133 21.26 -22.06 -1.41
CA ASN A 133 22.30 -21.84 -2.43
C ASN A 133 21.74 -21.62 -3.85
N VAL A 134 20.50 -21.14 -3.97
CA VAL A 134 19.90 -20.73 -5.25
C VAL A 134 19.79 -19.21 -5.29
N SER A 135 19.53 -18.67 -6.47
CA SER A 135 19.32 -17.24 -6.60
C SER A 135 17.97 -16.83 -6.00
N ASP A 136 18.00 -15.89 -5.07
CA ASP A 136 16.85 -15.30 -4.40
C ASP A 136 16.68 -13.83 -4.82
N ILE A 137 15.50 -13.25 -4.54
CA ILE A 137 15.25 -11.82 -4.72
C ILE A 137 15.47 -11.09 -3.40
N PHE A 138 16.24 -10.02 -3.45
CA PHE A 138 16.53 -9.15 -2.32
C PHE A 138 16.08 -7.72 -2.59
N VAL A 139 15.79 -6.99 -1.53
CA VAL A 139 15.58 -5.53 -1.52
C VAL A 139 16.62 -4.92 -0.60
N HIS A 140 17.31 -3.88 -1.07
CA HIS A 140 18.13 -3.01 -0.24
C HIS A 140 17.49 -1.61 -0.15
N ASP A 141 17.19 -1.17 1.06
CA ASP A 141 16.77 0.19 1.36
C ASP A 141 18.01 1.07 1.58
N ARG A 142 18.30 1.94 0.60
CA ARG A 142 19.50 2.78 0.61
C ARG A 142 19.50 3.84 1.71
N VAL A 143 18.35 4.12 2.33
CA VAL A 143 18.23 5.12 3.40
C VAL A 143 18.47 4.49 4.76
N THR A 144 17.90 3.31 5.02
CA THR A 144 18.04 2.61 6.31
C THR A 144 19.24 1.67 6.34
N GLY A 145 19.77 1.29 5.17
CA GLY A 145 20.81 0.29 5.01
C GLY A 145 20.33 -1.15 5.15
N GLN A 146 19.02 -1.38 5.30
CA GLN A 146 18.48 -2.72 5.50
C GLN A 146 18.43 -3.51 4.20
N THR A 147 18.83 -4.78 4.27
CA THR A 147 18.70 -5.76 3.21
C THR A 147 17.82 -6.91 3.68
N GLU A 148 16.84 -7.29 2.87
CA GLU A 148 15.93 -8.39 3.14
C GLU A 148 15.69 -9.24 1.89
N ARG A 149 15.29 -10.49 2.10
CA ARG A 149 14.89 -11.42 1.04
C ARG A 149 13.37 -11.38 0.88
N VAL A 150 12.90 -11.23 -0.35
CA VAL A 150 11.47 -11.12 -0.69
C VAL A 150 10.95 -12.30 -1.52
N SER A 151 11.82 -13.19 -2.00
CA SER A 151 11.42 -14.51 -2.53
C SER A 151 11.06 -15.48 -1.40
N VAL A 152 10.02 -15.14 -0.64
CA VAL A 152 9.52 -15.91 0.50
C VAL A 152 8.02 -16.15 0.37
N ALA A 153 7.53 -17.23 0.98
CA ALA A 153 6.10 -17.48 1.16
C ALA A 153 5.51 -16.55 2.23
N THR A 154 4.19 -16.47 2.32
CA THR A 154 3.47 -15.64 3.33
C THR A 154 3.87 -15.95 4.78
N ASN A 155 4.34 -17.15 5.07
CA ASN A 155 4.82 -17.54 6.40
C ASN A 155 6.34 -17.29 6.61
N GLY A 156 7.01 -16.58 5.69
CA GLY A 156 8.45 -16.30 5.70
C GLY A 156 9.34 -17.46 5.23
N THR A 157 8.78 -18.58 4.78
CA THR A 157 9.58 -19.70 4.24
C THR A 157 10.26 -19.27 2.94
N GLN A 158 11.58 -19.47 2.83
CA GLN A 158 12.32 -19.16 1.60
C GLN A 158 11.84 -20.00 0.41
N ALA A 159 11.96 -19.43 -0.79
CA ALA A 159 11.85 -20.16 -2.04
C ALA A 159 12.81 -21.38 -2.04
N ASP A 160 12.31 -22.54 -2.46
CA ASP A 160 13.10 -23.77 -2.58
C ASP A 160 13.86 -23.87 -3.91
N ASN A 161 13.61 -22.95 -4.84
CA ASN A 161 14.21 -22.90 -6.17
C ASN A 161 14.45 -21.44 -6.60
N PHE A 162 15.12 -21.24 -7.74
CA PHE A 162 15.61 -19.93 -8.11
C PHE A 162 14.48 -18.93 -8.44
N SER A 163 14.73 -17.68 -8.09
CA SER A 163 13.88 -16.53 -8.41
C SER A 163 14.68 -15.49 -9.21
N THR A 164 14.00 -14.75 -10.09
CA THR A 164 14.64 -13.80 -11.01
C THR A 164 13.72 -12.66 -11.42
N SER A 165 14.25 -11.71 -12.19
CA SER A 165 13.51 -10.61 -12.83
C SER A 165 12.65 -9.76 -11.87
N PRO A 166 13.23 -9.18 -10.80
CA PRO A 166 12.46 -8.39 -9.87
C PRO A 166 12.08 -7.01 -10.43
N SER A 167 10.94 -6.50 -9.98
CA SER A 167 10.47 -5.13 -10.18
C SER A 167 9.80 -4.63 -8.91
N ILE A 168 10.10 -3.40 -8.49
CA ILE A 168 9.60 -2.82 -7.23
C ILE A 168 8.71 -1.59 -7.47
N SER A 169 7.68 -1.41 -6.63
CA SER A 169 6.85 -0.19 -6.58
C SER A 169 7.65 1.01 -6.07
N ASP A 170 7.12 2.22 -6.24
CA ASP A 170 7.85 3.44 -5.90
C ASP A 170 8.07 3.60 -4.40
N ASP A 171 7.03 3.37 -3.61
CA ASP A 171 7.06 3.30 -2.15
C ASP A 171 7.88 2.13 -1.59
N GLY A 172 8.30 1.22 -2.47
CA GLY A 172 9.05 0.03 -2.12
C GLY A 172 8.21 -1.08 -1.52
N ARG A 173 6.88 -0.98 -1.38
CA ARG A 173 6.03 -1.97 -0.71
C ARG A 173 5.94 -3.28 -1.47
N PHE A 174 5.64 -3.21 -2.76
CA PHE A 174 5.35 -4.39 -3.57
C PHE A 174 6.52 -4.75 -4.48
N VAL A 175 6.89 -6.03 -4.47
CA VAL A 175 7.91 -6.58 -5.38
C VAL A 175 7.29 -7.68 -6.22
N ALA A 176 7.24 -7.46 -7.53
CA ALA A 176 6.89 -8.50 -8.49
C ALA A 176 8.16 -9.21 -8.97
N PHE A 177 8.12 -10.53 -9.08
CA PHE A 177 9.26 -11.34 -9.51
C PHE A 177 8.82 -12.65 -10.17
N THR A 178 9.75 -13.31 -10.86
CA THR A 178 9.53 -14.63 -11.45
C THR A 178 10.19 -15.71 -10.59
N SER A 179 9.55 -16.85 -10.40
CA SER A 179 10.13 -17.98 -9.66
C SER A 179 9.62 -19.32 -10.18
N ASN A 180 10.39 -20.38 -10.02
CA ASN A 180 9.95 -21.77 -10.23
C ASN A 180 9.89 -22.55 -8.90
N ALA A 181 9.85 -21.83 -7.77
CA ALA A 181 9.80 -22.39 -6.44
C ALA A 181 8.40 -22.89 -6.10
N THR A 182 8.31 -24.11 -5.58
CA THR A 182 7.04 -24.75 -5.20
C THR A 182 6.55 -24.32 -3.82
N THR A 183 7.40 -23.65 -3.04
CA THR A 183 7.12 -23.28 -1.65
C THR A 183 6.50 -21.90 -1.47
N LEU A 184 6.48 -21.04 -2.49
CA LEU A 184 6.03 -19.66 -2.36
C LEU A 184 4.53 -19.53 -2.10
N VAL A 185 3.73 -20.36 -2.77
CA VAL A 185 2.27 -20.40 -2.60
C VAL A 185 1.75 -21.85 -2.63
N PRO A 186 0.65 -22.16 -1.93
CA PRO A 186 0.02 -23.46 -2.07
C PRO A 186 -0.45 -23.73 -3.51
N GLY A 187 -0.28 -24.97 -3.97
CA GLY A 187 -0.79 -25.41 -5.27
C GLY A 187 0.13 -25.15 -6.46
N ASP A 188 1.31 -24.55 -6.25
CA ASP A 188 2.37 -24.55 -7.26
C ASP A 188 2.95 -25.97 -7.43
N THR A 189 2.68 -26.55 -8.60
CA THR A 189 2.92 -27.99 -8.85
C THR A 189 3.46 -28.27 -10.25
N ASN A 190 3.56 -27.25 -11.10
CA ASN A 190 3.90 -27.40 -12.52
C ASN A 190 5.43 -27.36 -12.77
N ASN A 191 6.23 -26.91 -11.79
CA ASN A 191 7.68 -26.67 -11.92
C ASN A 191 8.06 -25.78 -13.11
N VAL A 192 7.15 -24.90 -13.56
CA VAL A 192 7.45 -23.87 -14.56
C VAL A 192 7.70 -22.53 -13.86
N LEU A 193 8.26 -21.57 -14.59
CA LEU A 193 8.38 -20.21 -14.06
C LEU A 193 7.01 -19.57 -14.02
N ASP A 194 6.65 -19.07 -12.85
CA ASP A 194 5.45 -18.32 -12.56
C ASP A 194 5.81 -16.91 -12.08
N VAL A 195 4.83 -16.01 -12.14
CA VAL A 195 4.98 -14.62 -11.69
C VAL A 195 4.28 -14.45 -10.34
N PHE A 196 4.99 -13.82 -9.41
CA PHE A 196 4.55 -13.59 -8.05
C PHE A 196 4.64 -12.10 -7.71
N VAL A 197 3.84 -11.69 -6.73
CA VAL A 197 3.97 -10.41 -6.03
C VAL A 197 4.14 -10.70 -4.55
N HIS A 198 5.09 -10.03 -3.93
CA HIS A 198 5.28 -10.01 -2.48
C HIS A 198 4.99 -8.60 -1.95
N ASP A 199 4.16 -8.52 -0.91
CA ASP A 199 3.92 -7.33 -0.14
C ASP A 199 4.83 -7.33 1.10
N ARG A 200 5.79 -6.41 1.12
CA ARG A 200 6.78 -6.30 2.20
C ARG A 200 6.19 -5.75 3.51
N GLN A 201 5.01 -5.14 3.46
CA GLN A 201 4.34 -4.59 4.63
C GLN A 201 3.55 -5.67 5.38
N THR A 202 2.75 -6.46 4.64
CA THR A 202 1.94 -7.54 5.23
C THR A 202 2.69 -8.88 5.29
N GLY A 203 3.75 -9.04 4.49
CA GLY A 203 4.46 -10.30 4.29
C GLY A 203 3.76 -11.26 3.32
N GLY A 204 2.63 -10.85 2.72
CA GLY A 204 1.85 -11.68 1.81
C GLY A 204 2.57 -11.96 0.49
N THR A 205 2.49 -13.21 0.00
CA THR A 205 2.96 -13.58 -1.34
C THR A 205 1.83 -14.22 -2.13
N MET A 206 1.58 -13.72 -3.35
CA MET A 206 0.56 -14.25 -4.25
C MET A 206 1.14 -14.50 -5.64
N ARG A 207 0.67 -15.58 -6.28
CA ARG A 207 0.92 -15.83 -7.70
C ARG A 207 -0.09 -15.05 -8.52
N VAL A 208 0.41 -14.37 -9.56
CA VAL A 208 -0.38 -13.53 -10.46
C VAL A 208 -0.49 -14.10 -11.88
N SER A 209 0.36 -15.07 -12.24
CA SER A 209 0.21 -15.87 -13.46
C SER A 209 -0.87 -16.95 -13.29
N VAL A 210 -2.13 -16.50 -13.13
CA VAL A 210 -3.31 -17.37 -13.02
C VAL A 210 -4.35 -17.01 -14.07
N ASP A 211 -5.18 -17.98 -14.45
CA ASP A 211 -6.34 -17.73 -15.30
C ASP A 211 -7.50 -17.08 -14.53
N ASP A 212 -8.59 -16.73 -15.23
CA ASP A 212 -9.82 -16.15 -14.64
C ASP A 212 -10.47 -17.04 -13.54
N ALA A 213 -10.11 -18.32 -13.46
CA ALA A 213 -10.58 -19.26 -12.44
C ALA A 213 -9.56 -19.45 -11.29
N GLY A 214 -8.45 -18.70 -11.29
CA GLY A 214 -7.37 -18.80 -10.30
C GLY A 214 -6.45 -20.00 -10.49
N GLN A 215 -6.51 -20.70 -11.63
CA GLN A 215 -5.61 -21.81 -11.93
C GLN A 215 -4.26 -21.29 -12.42
N GLN A 216 -3.18 -21.94 -11.97
CA GLN A 216 -1.83 -21.58 -12.39
C GLN A 216 -1.62 -21.69 -13.90
N ALA A 217 -0.78 -20.81 -14.45
CA ALA A 217 -0.33 -20.90 -15.82
C ALA A 217 0.29 -22.28 -16.11
N ALA A 218 -0.07 -22.88 -17.25
CA ALA A 218 0.51 -24.16 -17.68
C ALA A 218 1.88 -24.00 -18.36
N PHE A 219 2.24 -22.77 -18.76
CA PHE A 219 3.47 -22.41 -19.45
C PHE A 219 4.23 -21.32 -18.68
N ILE A 220 5.46 -21.06 -19.10
CA ILE A 220 6.33 -20.03 -18.53
C ILE A 220 5.61 -18.67 -18.54
N SER A 221 5.57 -18.04 -17.37
CA SER A 221 5.23 -16.64 -17.19
C SER A 221 6.44 -15.91 -16.61
N ALA A 222 6.83 -14.76 -17.17
CA ALA A 222 8.11 -14.14 -16.85
C ALA A 222 8.12 -12.61 -17.05
N LEU A 223 9.24 -12.00 -16.63
CA LEU A 223 9.57 -10.58 -16.82
C LEU A 223 8.52 -9.61 -16.27
N PRO A 224 8.07 -9.77 -15.01
CA PRO A 224 7.10 -8.86 -14.44
C PRO A 224 7.62 -7.44 -14.33
N ARG A 225 6.71 -6.49 -14.48
CA ARG A 225 6.90 -5.09 -14.14
C ARG A 225 5.70 -4.64 -13.32
N ILE A 226 5.96 -4.13 -12.13
CA ILE A 226 4.94 -3.50 -11.30
C ILE A 226 4.89 -2.00 -11.56
N SER A 227 3.69 -1.41 -11.54
CA SER A 227 3.50 0.03 -11.65
C SER A 227 4.10 0.76 -10.44
N ALA A 228 4.45 2.04 -10.63
CA ALA A 228 5.04 2.86 -9.58
C ALA A 228 4.11 2.99 -8.35
N ASP A 229 2.80 3.07 -8.59
CA ASP A 229 1.78 3.10 -7.55
C ASP A 229 1.42 1.70 -7.00
N GLY A 230 2.08 0.61 -7.44
CA GLY A 230 1.84 -0.74 -6.93
C GLY A 230 0.54 -1.41 -7.40
N LYS A 231 -0.33 -0.71 -8.14
CA LYS A 231 -1.69 -1.17 -8.50
C LYS A 231 -1.73 -2.24 -9.58
N PHE A 232 -0.77 -2.26 -10.49
CA PHE A 232 -0.81 -3.13 -11.66
C PHE A 232 0.50 -3.89 -11.86
N VAL A 233 0.38 -5.14 -12.32
CA VAL A 233 1.52 -5.97 -12.73
C VAL A 233 1.35 -6.35 -14.19
N THR A 234 2.40 -6.10 -14.98
CA THR A 234 2.49 -6.58 -16.36
C THR A 234 3.49 -7.71 -16.46
N PHE A 235 3.24 -8.74 -17.25
CA PHE A 235 4.17 -9.84 -17.48
C PHE A 235 3.93 -10.53 -18.82
N SER A 236 4.88 -11.31 -19.31
CA SER A 236 4.70 -12.13 -20.52
C SER A 236 4.32 -13.56 -20.14
N SER A 237 3.37 -14.17 -20.83
CA SER A 237 3.04 -15.59 -20.65
C SER A 237 2.64 -16.23 -21.97
N GLY A 238 3.06 -17.48 -22.17
CA GLY A 238 2.57 -18.33 -23.27
C GLY A 238 1.30 -19.10 -22.93
N ALA A 239 0.79 -18.96 -21.70
CA ALA A 239 -0.43 -19.61 -21.24
C ALA A 239 -1.67 -18.77 -21.54
N PRO A 240 -2.80 -19.40 -21.88
CA PRO A 240 -4.07 -18.70 -22.09
C PRO A 240 -4.67 -18.31 -20.74
N LEU A 241 -4.28 -17.16 -20.20
CA LEU A 241 -4.75 -16.70 -18.88
C LEU A 241 -6.10 -15.99 -18.95
N VAL A 242 -6.53 -15.60 -20.15
CA VAL A 242 -7.86 -15.05 -20.39
C VAL A 242 -8.57 -15.87 -21.47
N SER A 243 -9.90 -15.96 -21.36
CA SER A 243 -10.71 -16.83 -22.23
C SER A 243 -10.55 -16.60 -23.75
N ASP A 244 -10.15 -15.41 -24.17
CA ASP A 244 -9.95 -15.06 -25.58
C ASP A 244 -8.51 -15.32 -26.10
N ASP A 245 -7.55 -15.63 -25.23
CA ASP A 245 -6.24 -16.10 -25.68
C ASP A 245 -6.31 -17.59 -26.04
N THR A 246 -6.08 -17.89 -27.31
CA THR A 246 -6.13 -19.24 -27.87
C THR A 246 -4.88 -19.60 -28.68
N ASN A 247 -3.90 -18.70 -28.75
CA ASN A 247 -2.83 -18.79 -29.74
C ASN A 247 -1.60 -19.57 -29.25
N LEU A 248 -1.48 -19.81 -27.93
CA LEU A 248 -0.38 -20.49 -27.24
C LEU A 248 1.00 -19.88 -27.56
N ARG A 249 1.08 -18.55 -27.61
CA ARG A 249 2.30 -17.76 -27.79
C ARG A 249 2.43 -16.77 -26.66
N ASP A 250 3.66 -16.27 -26.49
CA ASP A 250 3.93 -15.24 -25.48
C ASP A 250 3.16 -13.97 -25.80
N ASP A 251 2.19 -13.67 -24.94
CA ASP A 251 1.43 -12.43 -24.92
C ASP A 251 1.78 -11.62 -23.65
N VAL A 252 1.53 -10.31 -23.70
CA VAL A 252 1.73 -9.42 -22.55
C VAL A 252 0.41 -9.23 -21.83
N TYR A 253 0.39 -9.62 -20.56
CA TYR A 253 -0.74 -9.48 -19.66
C TYR A 253 -0.57 -8.27 -18.76
N VAL A 254 -1.68 -7.63 -18.40
CA VAL A 254 -1.76 -6.58 -17.37
C VAL A 254 -2.87 -7.00 -16.42
N ILE A 255 -2.55 -7.09 -15.13
CA ILE A 255 -3.53 -7.42 -14.10
C ILE A 255 -3.46 -6.41 -12.96
N ALA A 256 -4.55 -6.30 -12.18
CA ALA A 256 -4.51 -5.64 -10.89
C ALA A 256 -3.63 -6.47 -9.92
N ASN A 257 -2.82 -5.80 -9.11
CA ASN A 257 -2.06 -6.45 -8.06
C ASN A 257 -3.04 -6.91 -6.95
N PRO A 258 -3.21 -8.23 -6.73
CA PRO A 258 -4.19 -8.73 -5.76
C PRO A 258 -3.82 -8.45 -4.31
N LEU A 259 -2.58 -8.04 -4.04
CA LEU A 259 -2.11 -7.62 -2.72
C LEU A 259 -2.23 -6.10 -2.53
N PHE A 260 -2.67 -5.35 -3.55
CA PHE A 260 -2.83 -3.90 -3.41
C PHE A 260 -3.91 -3.54 -2.38
N ASP A 261 -5.02 -4.29 -2.40
CA ASP A 261 -6.18 -4.13 -1.50
C ASP A 261 -6.18 -5.18 -0.36
N SER A 262 -5.02 -5.73 0.01
CA SER A 262 -4.98 -6.62 1.17
C SER A 262 -5.02 -5.79 2.45
N GLY A 263 -6.13 -5.87 3.17
CA GLY A 263 -6.31 -5.17 4.44
C GLY A 263 -5.22 -5.43 5.47
N GLN A 264 -5.02 -4.46 6.36
CA GLN A 264 -3.98 -4.38 7.37
C GLN A 264 -4.55 -4.59 8.78
N ASP A 265 -3.71 -5.05 9.72
CA ASP A 265 -4.04 -5.06 11.15
C ASP A 265 -3.05 -4.14 11.88
N ILE A 266 -3.50 -2.92 12.17
CA ILE A 266 -2.70 -1.83 12.73
C ILE A 266 -3.16 -1.57 14.16
N THR A 267 -2.22 -1.59 15.10
CA THR A 267 -2.48 -1.28 16.51
C THR A 267 -1.52 -0.19 16.98
N GLY A 268 -2.08 0.88 17.54
CA GLY A 268 -1.40 2.01 18.14
C GLY A 268 -0.83 1.70 19.52
N THR A 269 -0.51 2.77 20.22
CA THR A 269 0.15 2.78 21.53
C THR A 269 -0.79 3.39 22.57
N SER A 270 -0.28 3.69 23.77
CA SER A 270 -1.04 4.43 24.78
C SER A 270 -0.85 5.94 24.72
N GLY A 271 -0.18 6.44 23.68
CA GLY A 271 -0.01 7.86 23.41
C GLY A 271 -0.59 8.24 22.05
N PRO A 272 -0.54 9.53 21.66
CA PRO A 272 -1.11 10.00 20.40
C PRO A 272 -0.44 9.36 19.19
N ASP A 273 -1.23 8.71 18.35
CA ASP A 273 -0.81 8.03 17.14
C ASP A 273 -1.46 8.61 15.87
N ARG A 274 -0.78 8.43 14.73
CA ARG A 274 -1.37 8.64 13.40
C ARG A 274 -1.27 7.33 12.63
N LEU A 275 -2.41 6.69 12.39
CA LEU A 275 -2.53 5.38 11.75
C LEU A 275 -3.34 5.51 10.45
N GLU A 276 -2.92 4.77 9.42
CA GLU A 276 -3.52 4.84 8.08
C GLU A 276 -3.52 3.44 7.45
N GLY A 277 -4.70 2.92 7.11
CA GLY A 277 -4.92 1.58 6.55
C GLY A 277 -4.60 1.50 5.06
N GLY A 278 -5.13 2.46 4.31
CA GLY A 278 -4.81 2.68 2.91
C GLY A 278 -5.88 2.10 2.00
N ALA A 279 -5.61 0.95 1.39
CA ALA A 279 -6.55 0.27 0.51
C ALA A 279 -6.73 -1.17 1.00
N GLY A 280 -7.93 -1.70 0.84
CA GLY A 280 -8.32 -3.00 1.39
C GLY A 280 -9.05 -2.88 2.72
N ASN A 281 -9.59 -3.99 3.21
CA ASN A 281 -10.40 -4.02 4.43
C ASN A 281 -9.51 -4.03 5.68
N ASP A 282 -9.23 -2.87 6.23
CA ASP A 282 -8.29 -2.67 7.32
C ASP A 282 -8.92 -2.85 8.70
N THR A 283 -8.08 -3.15 9.69
CA THR A 283 -8.42 -3.17 11.12
C THR A 283 -7.45 -2.26 11.84
N ILE A 284 -7.94 -1.15 12.38
CA ILE A 284 -7.14 -0.11 13.03
C ILE A 284 -7.60 0.06 14.49
N ARG A 285 -6.68 0.01 15.43
CA ARG A 285 -6.94 0.22 16.87
C ARG A 285 -6.02 1.33 17.41
N GLY A 286 -6.57 2.46 17.84
CA GLY A 286 -5.80 3.57 18.44
C GLY A 286 -5.28 3.26 19.86
N GLU A 287 -6.05 2.46 20.61
CA GLU A 287 -5.83 2.10 22.01
C GLU A 287 -6.02 3.26 22.99
N GLY A 288 -5.04 4.13 23.19
CA GLY A 288 -5.24 5.31 24.02
C GLY A 288 -4.31 6.44 23.65
N GLY A 289 -4.72 7.68 23.92
CA GLY A 289 -4.09 8.83 23.30
C GLY A 289 -5.14 9.64 22.57
N ASN A 290 -4.73 10.71 21.91
CA ASN A 290 -5.62 11.44 21.01
C ASN A 290 -5.15 11.13 19.60
N ASP A 291 -5.84 10.21 18.95
CA ASP A 291 -5.34 9.57 17.74
C ASP A 291 -5.92 10.20 16.48
N THR A 292 -5.23 9.98 15.36
CA THR A 292 -5.76 10.25 14.02
C THR A 292 -5.74 8.94 13.24
N LEU A 293 -6.92 8.39 12.97
CA LEU A 293 -7.12 7.09 12.37
C LEU A 293 -7.81 7.26 11.01
N LEU A 294 -7.19 6.75 9.95
CA LEU A 294 -7.69 6.82 8.58
C LEU A 294 -7.83 5.40 8.02
N GLY A 295 -9.03 4.99 7.66
CA GLY A 295 -9.30 3.69 7.02
C GLY A 295 -8.77 3.70 5.60
N GLY A 296 -9.44 4.44 4.71
CA GLY A 296 -9.05 4.61 3.32
C GLY A 296 -10.08 4.00 2.39
N ASP A 297 -9.66 3.21 1.42
CA ASP A 297 -10.57 2.46 0.55
C ASP A 297 -10.74 1.04 1.11
N GLY A 298 -11.95 0.54 1.31
CA GLY A 298 -12.20 -0.82 1.83
C GLY A 298 -13.32 -0.84 2.85
N GLU A 299 -13.74 -2.04 3.30
CA GLU A 299 -14.63 -2.14 4.47
C GLU A 299 -13.77 -2.23 5.73
N ASP A 300 -13.62 -1.11 6.43
CA ASP A 300 -12.68 -0.95 7.53
C ASP A 300 -13.32 -1.15 8.90
N PHE A 301 -12.53 -1.65 9.84
CA PHE A 301 -12.85 -1.69 11.26
C PHE A 301 -11.91 -0.75 12.02
N ILE A 302 -12.44 0.35 12.56
CA ILE A 302 -11.61 1.35 13.25
C ILE A 302 -12.13 1.59 14.66
N GLY A 303 -11.24 1.52 15.66
CA GLY A 303 -11.54 1.90 17.04
C GLY A 303 -10.55 2.92 17.59
N GLY A 304 -11.05 4.09 18.00
CA GLY A 304 -10.26 5.16 18.65
C GLY A 304 -9.67 4.71 19.97
N GLY A 305 -10.53 4.29 20.89
CA GLY A 305 -10.10 3.78 22.19
C GLY A 305 -10.33 4.82 23.28
N ALA A 306 -9.27 5.28 23.94
CA ALA A 306 -9.38 6.27 25.01
C ALA A 306 -8.66 7.57 24.69
N GLY A 307 -9.40 8.67 24.61
CA GLY A 307 -8.92 10.03 24.43
C GLY A 307 -9.81 10.77 23.45
N ALA A 308 -9.35 11.87 22.88
CA ALA A 308 -10.13 12.61 21.90
C ALA A 308 -9.61 12.28 20.49
N ASP A 309 -10.29 11.38 19.81
CA ASP A 309 -9.83 10.77 18.57
C ASP A 309 -10.46 11.43 17.33
N GLN A 310 -9.70 11.41 16.23
CA GLN A 310 -10.18 11.78 14.90
C GLN A 310 -10.17 10.54 14.03
N ILE A 311 -11.35 10.10 13.60
CA ILE A 311 -11.56 8.87 12.83
C ILE A 311 -12.22 9.23 11.49
N ASN A 312 -11.65 8.74 10.40
CA ASN A 312 -12.24 8.80 9.07
C ASN A 312 -12.25 7.38 8.47
N GLY A 313 -13.44 6.86 8.14
CA GLY A 313 -13.61 5.55 7.50
C GLY A 313 -13.08 5.58 6.08
N GLY A 314 -13.67 6.41 5.23
CA GLY A 314 -13.19 6.68 3.89
C GLY A 314 -14.19 6.20 2.85
N ILE A 315 -13.79 5.31 1.95
CA ILE A 315 -14.65 4.71 0.94
C ILE A 315 -14.88 3.24 1.29
N GLY A 316 -16.13 2.85 1.52
CA GLY A 316 -16.55 1.48 1.78
C GLY A 316 -17.59 1.45 2.90
N ASN A 317 -18.03 0.25 3.29
CA ASN A 317 -18.98 0.12 4.39
C ASN A 317 -18.20 -0.11 5.68
N ASP A 318 -17.97 0.96 6.44
CA ASP A 318 -17.04 0.94 7.57
C ASP A 318 -17.75 0.67 8.89
N THR A 319 -16.99 0.17 9.86
CA THR A 319 -17.42 0.05 11.26
C THR A 319 -16.49 0.84 12.16
N LEU A 320 -17.00 1.94 12.70
CA LEU A 320 -16.23 2.96 13.40
C LEU A 320 -16.66 3.09 14.87
N TYR A 321 -15.70 3.03 15.79
CA TYR A 321 -15.91 3.23 17.22
C TYR A 321 -15.07 4.41 17.72
N GLY A 322 -15.71 5.49 18.19
CA GLY A 322 -15.01 6.61 18.85
C GLY A 322 -14.34 6.17 20.14
N GLY A 323 -15.14 5.70 21.10
CA GLY A 323 -14.65 5.09 22.33
C GLY A 323 -14.92 5.97 23.55
N LEU A 324 -13.89 6.30 24.32
CA LEU A 324 -13.99 7.15 25.50
C LEU A 324 -13.34 8.50 25.21
N GLY A 325 -14.10 9.57 25.27
CA GLY A 325 -13.64 10.93 25.17
C GLY A 325 -14.49 11.73 24.20
N ASN A 326 -13.95 12.82 23.67
CA ASN A 326 -14.70 13.69 22.78
C ASN A 326 -14.19 13.46 21.37
N ASP A 327 -14.85 12.56 20.64
CA ASP A 327 -14.35 12.06 19.38
C ASP A 327 -14.97 12.80 18.19
N THR A 328 -14.25 12.82 17.08
CA THR A 328 -14.77 13.23 15.77
C THR A 328 -14.68 12.03 14.85
N VAL A 329 -15.83 11.54 14.39
CA VAL A 329 -15.94 10.34 13.55
C VAL A 329 -16.70 10.70 12.28
N ASP A 330 -16.09 10.39 11.13
CA ASP A 330 -16.64 10.61 9.79
C ASP A 330 -16.61 9.28 9.03
N GLY A 331 -17.79 8.77 8.66
CA GLY A 331 -17.96 7.52 7.90
C GLY A 331 -17.35 7.63 6.52
N GLY A 332 -17.80 8.64 5.76
CA GLY A 332 -17.29 8.93 4.43
C GLY A 332 -18.29 8.49 3.38
N ALA A 333 -17.94 7.56 2.51
CA ALA A 333 -18.80 7.08 1.44
C ALA A 333 -19.03 5.58 1.56
N GLY A 334 -20.29 5.15 1.62
CA GLY A 334 -20.72 3.78 1.83
C GLY A 334 -21.73 3.73 2.98
N ASN A 335 -22.25 2.55 3.30
CA ASN A 335 -23.23 2.40 4.37
C ASN A 335 -22.49 2.08 5.68
N ASP A 336 -22.29 3.09 6.51
CA ASP A 336 -21.39 3.01 7.65
C ASP A 336 -22.11 2.68 8.96
N GLN A 337 -21.38 2.06 9.88
CA GLN A 337 -21.81 1.84 11.26
C GLN A 337 -20.92 2.64 12.22
N ILE A 338 -21.49 3.68 12.83
CA ILE A 338 -20.77 4.62 13.68
C ILE A 338 -21.27 4.51 15.13
N PHE A 339 -20.34 4.28 16.04
CA PHE A 339 -20.58 4.21 17.48
C PHE A 339 -19.74 5.26 18.21
N GLY A 340 -20.39 6.33 18.70
CA GLY A 340 -19.69 7.44 19.36
C GLY A 340 -19.04 7.03 20.69
N GLY A 341 -19.78 6.32 21.53
CA GLY A 341 -19.29 5.85 22.82
C GLY A 341 -19.59 6.85 23.94
N GLY A 342 -18.59 7.24 24.72
CA GLY A 342 -18.80 8.12 25.87
C GLY A 342 -18.06 9.44 25.74
N GLY A 343 -18.74 10.56 25.99
CA GLY A 343 -18.21 11.92 25.90
C GLY A 343 -18.91 12.70 24.80
N ARG A 344 -18.55 13.97 24.58
CA ARG A 344 -19.22 14.81 23.58
C ARG A 344 -18.59 14.61 22.21
N ASN A 345 -19.30 13.94 21.33
CA ASN A 345 -18.83 13.53 20.02
C ASN A 345 -19.37 14.40 18.88
N GLN A 346 -18.65 14.39 17.77
CA GLN A 346 -19.11 14.85 16.45
C GLN A 346 -19.12 13.65 15.51
N LEU A 347 -20.30 13.23 15.08
CA LEU A 347 -20.49 12.02 14.27
C LEU A 347 -21.12 12.39 12.93
N PHE A 348 -20.51 11.95 11.84
CA PHE A 348 -20.97 12.20 10.47
C PHE A 348 -21.03 10.87 9.72
N GLY A 349 -22.21 10.51 9.19
CA GLY A 349 -22.37 9.31 8.35
C GLY A 349 -21.70 9.51 7.00
N GLY A 350 -22.19 10.49 6.23
CA GLY A 350 -21.60 10.86 4.94
C GLY A 350 -22.53 10.48 3.78
N ASP A 351 -22.00 9.85 2.74
CA ASP A 351 -22.80 9.37 1.61
C ASP A 351 -23.14 7.88 1.81
N GLY A 352 -24.39 7.52 2.05
CA GLY A 352 -24.85 6.16 2.20
C GLY A 352 -26.05 6.04 3.13
N ALA A 353 -26.55 4.83 3.35
CA ALA A 353 -27.58 4.57 4.35
C ALA A 353 -26.91 4.15 5.66
N ASP A 354 -26.68 5.13 6.54
CA ASP A 354 -25.80 4.96 7.69
C ASP A 354 -26.55 4.56 8.96
N PHE A 355 -25.85 3.88 9.87
CA PHE A 355 -26.31 3.62 11.22
C PHE A 355 -25.42 4.35 12.22
N ILE A 356 -25.99 5.32 12.93
CA ILE A 356 -25.26 6.13 13.92
C ILE A 356 -25.85 5.93 15.31
N GLN A 357 -25.02 5.55 16.27
CA GLN A 357 -25.36 5.45 17.68
C GLN A 357 -24.36 6.24 18.55
N ALA A 358 -24.75 7.42 19.02
CA ALA A 358 -23.87 8.31 19.78
C ALA A 358 -23.63 7.80 21.20
N SER A 359 -24.71 7.38 21.88
CA SER A 359 -24.74 6.78 23.22
C SER A 359 -24.72 7.78 24.38
N ALA A 360 -23.58 8.28 24.84
CA ALA A 360 -23.54 9.12 26.04
C ALA A 360 -22.78 10.41 25.80
N GLY A 361 -23.43 11.57 26.00
CA GLY A 361 -22.80 12.86 25.73
C GLY A 361 -23.79 13.77 25.03
N GLY A 362 -23.58 15.09 25.11
CA GLY A 362 -24.44 16.01 24.34
C GLY A 362 -23.84 16.20 22.96
N ASP A 363 -24.20 15.32 22.03
CA ASP A 363 -23.49 15.04 20.79
C ASP A 363 -23.98 15.91 19.61
N PHE A 364 -23.12 16.03 18.61
CA PHE A 364 -23.48 16.62 17.31
C PHE A 364 -23.45 15.50 16.27
N ILE A 365 -24.58 15.30 15.58
CA ILE A 365 -24.76 14.18 14.66
C ILE A 365 -25.29 14.68 13.32
N GLY A 366 -24.66 14.26 12.23
CA GLY A 366 -25.16 14.42 10.86
C GLY A 366 -25.26 13.06 10.18
N GLY A 367 -26.43 12.68 9.66
CA GLY A 367 -26.59 11.49 8.82
C GLY A 367 -25.87 11.66 7.50
N GLY A 368 -26.30 12.65 6.70
CA GLY A 368 -25.65 12.99 5.44
C GLY A 368 -26.59 12.75 4.27
N ALA A 369 -26.19 11.94 3.30
CA ALA A 369 -26.97 11.61 2.12
C ALA A 369 -27.29 10.12 2.06
N GLY A 370 -28.56 9.77 2.05
CA GLY A 370 -29.07 8.41 2.04
C GLY A 370 -30.12 8.26 3.15
N ASN A 371 -30.58 7.04 3.39
CA ASN A 371 -31.66 6.81 4.34
C ASN A 371 -31.07 6.34 5.67
N ASP A 372 -30.88 7.27 6.60
CA ASP A 372 -30.08 7.03 7.79
C ASP A 372 -30.90 6.54 8.98
N THR A 373 -30.25 5.81 9.88
CA THR A 373 -30.80 5.45 11.19
C THR A 373 -29.94 6.04 12.28
N ILE A 374 -30.47 7.02 13.01
CA ILE A 374 -29.71 7.80 14.00
C ILE A 374 -30.31 7.64 15.40
N ARG A 375 -29.44 7.41 16.39
CA ARG A 375 -29.78 7.37 17.82
C ARG A 375 -28.83 8.29 18.59
N GLY A 376 -29.36 9.39 19.12
CA GLY A 376 -28.62 10.33 19.98
C GLY A 376 -28.15 9.65 21.26
N GLY A 377 -29.08 9.24 22.11
CA GLY A 377 -28.77 8.48 23.31
C GLY A 377 -29.08 9.28 24.56
N ASP A 378 -28.10 9.48 25.44
CA ASP A 378 -28.22 10.24 26.69
C ASP A 378 -27.66 11.65 26.54
N ALA A 379 -28.27 12.61 27.24
CA ALA A 379 -27.98 14.04 27.24
C ALA A 379 -28.56 14.78 26.01
N ALA A 380 -28.32 16.10 25.96
CA ALA A 380 -28.95 16.97 24.97
C ALA A 380 -28.16 16.95 23.66
N ASP A 381 -28.75 16.35 22.64
CA ASP A 381 -28.12 16.13 21.33
C ASP A 381 -28.58 17.15 20.29
N THR A 382 -27.74 17.38 19.28
CA THR A 382 -28.11 18.10 18.05
C THR A 382 -27.95 17.17 16.86
N ILE A 383 -29.06 16.88 16.18
CA ILE A 383 -29.13 15.84 15.14
C ILE A 383 -29.67 16.45 13.84
N TYR A 384 -28.96 16.22 12.75
CA TYR A 384 -29.38 16.49 11.37
C TYR A 384 -29.46 15.17 10.61
N GLY A 385 -30.63 14.84 10.05
CA GLY A 385 -30.82 13.68 9.17
C GLY A 385 -30.06 13.87 7.87
N GLY A 386 -30.59 14.75 7.01
CA GLY A 386 -29.90 15.22 5.82
C GLY A 386 -30.74 15.01 4.57
N LEU A 387 -30.20 14.30 3.58
CA LEU A 387 -30.90 13.97 2.35
C LEU A 387 -31.35 12.51 2.37
N GLY A 388 -32.63 12.24 2.52
CA GLY A 388 -33.17 10.90 2.36
C GLY A 388 -34.31 10.64 3.34
N ASP A 389 -34.82 9.43 3.37
CA ASP A 389 -35.90 9.06 4.28
C ASP A 389 -35.28 8.53 5.60
N ASP A 390 -35.08 9.42 6.56
CA ASP A 390 -34.33 9.12 7.79
C ASP A 390 -35.20 8.62 8.94
N ASN A 391 -34.60 7.81 9.82
CA ASN A 391 -35.20 7.35 11.08
C ASN A 391 -34.35 7.82 12.26
N ILE A 392 -34.84 8.83 12.98
CA ILE A 392 -34.06 9.57 13.97
C ILE A 392 -34.73 9.48 15.34
N GLY A 393 -33.96 9.11 16.36
CA GLY A 393 -34.34 9.21 17.77
C GLY A 393 -33.36 10.05 18.58
N GLY A 394 -33.84 11.09 19.26
CA GLY A 394 -33.05 11.91 20.18
C GLY A 394 -32.60 11.10 21.39
N GLY A 395 -33.54 10.48 22.10
CA GLY A 395 -33.24 9.60 23.23
C GLY A 395 -33.65 10.23 24.54
N ALA A 396 -32.74 10.46 25.47
CA ALA A 396 -32.99 11.11 26.74
C ALA A 396 -32.20 12.40 26.83
N GLY A 397 -32.86 13.55 26.90
CA GLY A 397 -32.18 14.81 26.67
C GLY A 397 -33.16 15.93 26.43
N ASN A 398 -32.65 17.12 26.12
CA ASN A 398 -33.48 18.13 25.48
C ASN A 398 -32.91 18.27 24.08
N ASP A 399 -33.46 17.52 23.14
CA ASP A 399 -32.79 17.27 21.87
C ASP A 399 -33.24 18.26 20.82
N LEU A 400 -32.34 18.58 19.89
CA LEU A 400 -32.61 19.40 18.72
C LEU A 400 -32.47 18.53 17.47
N ILE A 401 -33.58 18.22 16.81
CA ILE A 401 -33.65 17.28 15.69
C ILE A 401 -34.16 17.98 14.44
N PHE A 402 -33.42 17.85 13.34
CA PHE A 402 -33.80 18.31 12.01
C PHE A 402 -33.78 17.14 11.02
N GLY A 403 -34.93 16.74 10.48
CA GLY A 403 -35.00 15.70 9.43
C GLY A 403 -34.45 16.17 8.08
N ALA A 404 -34.57 17.48 7.78
CA ALA A 404 -34.12 18.11 6.53
C ALA A 404 -34.92 17.71 5.29
N SER A 405 -34.44 16.83 4.40
CA SER A 405 -35.19 16.41 3.21
C SER A 405 -35.77 14.99 3.38
N GLY A 406 -36.68 14.57 2.50
CA GLY A 406 -37.24 13.21 2.51
C GLY A 406 -38.39 12.99 3.50
N ALA A 407 -38.92 11.77 3.52
CA ALA A 407 -40.04 11.37 4.36
C ALA A 407 -39.54 10.75 5.66
N ASN A 408 -39.34 11.57 6.69
CA ASN A 408 -38.63 11.18 7.89
C ASN A 408 -39.53 10.58 8.98
N ILE A 409 -38.96 9.74 9.83
CA ILE A 409 -39.56 9.29 11.09
C ILE A 409 -38.72 9.84 12.24
N LEU A 410 -39.29 10.77 13.01
CA LEU A 410 -38.56 11.51 14.04
C LEU A 410 -39.17 11.25 15.42
N TRP A 411 -38.34 10.88 16.39
CA TRP A 411 -38.69 10.69 17.79
C TRP A 411 -37.85 11.62 18.67
N GLY A 412 -38.49 12.55 19.39
CA GLY A 412 -37.82 13.40 20.37
C GLY A 412 -37.24 12.55 21.51
N GLY A 413 -38.14 11.94 22.28
CA GLY A 413 -37.75 10.99 23.31
C GLY A 413 -38.14 11.49 24.70
N LEU A 414 -37.25 11.35 25.69
CA LEU A 414 -37.45 11.82 27.06
C LEU A 414 -36.85 13.20 27.24
N GLY A 415 -37.70 14.21 27.42
CA GLY A 415 -37.31 15.54 27.88
C GLY A 415 -38.03 16.61 27.08
N ASN A 416 -37.44 17.79 26.95
CA ASN A 416 -38.04 18.90 26.22
C ASN A 416 -37.36 19.04 24.86
N ASP A 417 -37.96 18.45 23.84
CA ASP A 417 -37.33 18.31 22.53
C ASP A 417 -37.83 19.38 21.55
N THR A 418 -36.97 19.73 20.61
CA THR A 418 -37.31 20.54 19.43
C THR A 418 -37.09 19.70 18.19
N VAL A 419 -38.18 19.37 17.49
CA VAL A 419 -38.15 18.47 16.33
C VAL A 419 -38.73 19.18 15.12
N GLN A 420 -37.93 19.27 14.06
CA GLN A 420 -38.32 19.86 12.78
C GLN A 420 -38.21 18.82 11.66
N GLY A 421 -39.33 18.49 11.03
CA GLY A 421 -39.41 17.52 9.93
C GLY A 421 -38.56 17.93 8.73
N GLY A 422 -38.78 19.15 8.24
CA GLY A 422 -38.15 19.61 7.02
C GLY A 422 -39.09 19.46 5.82
N SER A 423 -38.58 19.15 4.63
CA SER A 423 -39.38 18.95 3.44
C SER A 423 -39.65 17.47 3.20
N GLY A 424 -40.89 17.11 2.91
CA GLY A 424 -41.31 15.74 2.67
C GLY A 424 -42.46 15.35 3.60
N ASN A 425 -42.87 14.08 3.55
CA ASN A 425 -43.99 13.60 4.36
C ASN A 425 -43.47 13.01 5.67
N ASP A 426 -43.26 13.87 6.67
CA ASP A 426 -42.65 13.48 7.93
C ASP A 426 -43.67 12.90 8.93
N THR A 427 -43.21 11.92 9.72
CA THR A 427 -43.88 11.41 10.91
C THR A 427 -43.11 11.85 12.15
N ILE A 428 -43.72 12.72 12.96
CA ILE A 428 -43.06 13.29 14.14
C ILE A 428 -43.74 12.82 15.43
N HIS A 429 -42.94 12.23 16.32
CA HIS A 429 -43.33 11.79 17.65
C HIS A 429 -42.53 12.56 18.71
N GLY A 430 -43.19 13.44 19.47
CA GLY A 430 -42.50 14.17 20.54
C GLY A 430 -41.93 13.28 21.65
N GLY A 431 -42.64 12.21 22.03
CA GLY A 431 -42.22 11.30 23.11
C GLY A 431 -42.23 11.91 24.52
N GLY A 432 -42.05 11.05 25.54
CA GLY A 432 -41.64 11.42 26.90
C GLY A 432 -42.59 12.23 27.79
N ASN A 433 -42.06 12.66 28.95
CA ASN A 433 -42.75 13.41 30.01
C ASN A 433 -42.38 14.92 30.03
N GLY A 434 -42.00 15.50 28.89
CA GLY A 434 -41.62 16.91 28.78
C GLY A 434 -42.49 17.73 27.83
N THR A 435 -42.11 18.99 27.63
CA THR A 435 -42.76 19.93 26.72
C THR A 435 -41.98 20.00 25.41
N ASN A 436 -42.56 19.44 24.35
CA ASN A 436 -41.92 19.35 23.03
C ASN A 436 -42.42 20.43 22.08
N GLN A 437 -41.52 20.94 21.22
CA GLN A 437 -41.82 21.81 20.09
C GLN A 437 -41.68 21.03 18.80
N LEU A 438 -42.78 20.84 18.08
CA LEU A 438 -42.83 20.03 16.86
C LEU A 438 -43.18 20.92 15.67
N PHE A 439 -42.32 20.97 14.67
CA PHE A 439 -42.47 21.76 13.46
C PHE A 439 -42.54 20.82 12.24
N GLY A 440 -43.70 20.75 11.59
CA GLY A 440 -43.84 20.21 10.24
C GLY A 440 -43.82 21.34 9.22
N ASN A 441 -43.49 21.04 7.97
CA ASN A 441 -43.79 21.93 6.84
C ASN A 441 -44.93 21.34 5.99
N ASP A 442 -45.57 22.21 5.21
CA ASP A 442 -46.75 21.90 4.37
C ASP A 442 -46.44 20.96 3.18
#